data_AF-A0A5A7RFE0-F1
#
_entry.id   AF-A0A5A7RFE0-F1
#
_cell.length_a   1.000
_cell.length_b   1.000
_cell.length_c   1.000
_cell.angle_alpha   90.00
_cell.angle_beta   90.00
_cell.angle_gamma   90.00
#
_symmetry.space_group_name_H-M   'P 1'
#
loop_
_entity.id
_entity.type
_entity.pdbx_description
1 polymer ?
#
loop_
_entity_poly.entity_id
_entity_poly.type
_entity_poly.pdbx_seq_one_letter_code
_entity_poly.pdbx_strand_id
1 'polypeptide(L)'
;MLLCCCTCKYNDQAVMQIFGRAGRPQFDKSGEGIIITSHDILAYYLRLLTSELPIESQFINSLKDNQNAEVALRTVTNVKEACAWLGYTYLFRRMKMNPLAYGIGWDEVIADPSLSLKQRALVSDAARALDKAKMMRFDEKIGNFYCTELGRIGSHFYIQYSSVETYNELLRCHYFTYLSA
;
A
#
# COMPACT_ATOMS: atom_id res chain seq x y z
N MET A 1 19.93 20.31 -23.38
CA MET A 1 20.68 19.88 -22.17
C MET A 1 19.83 20.21 -20.96
N LEU A 2 19.46 19.19 -20.17
CA LEU A 2 18.75 19.35 -18.89
C LEU A 2 19.69 18.86 -17.79
N LEU A 3 19.94 19.71 -16.79
CA LEU A 3 20.75 19.39 -15.63
C LEU A 3 19.82 19.15 -14.43
N CYS A 4 19.89 17.98 -13.81
CA CYS A 4 19.14 17.69 -12.59
C CYS A 4 20.13 17.50 -11.43
N CYS A 5 20.13 18.43 -10.47
CA CYS A 5 20.91 18.34 -9.24
C CYS A 5 20.04 17.72 -8.14
N CYS A 6 20.33 16.48 -7.74
CA CYS A 6 19.57 15.76 -6.72
C CYS A 6 20.36 15.72 -5.40
N THR A 7 20.01 16.57 -4.43
CA THR A 7 20.53 16.51 -3.04
C THR A 7 19.72 15.58 -2.13
N CYS A 8 18.51 15.17 -2.54
CA CYS A 8 17.68 14.14 -1.92
C CYS A 8 17.14 13.19 -3.00
N LYS A 9 16.80 11.93 -2.63
CA LYS A 9 16.31 10.92 -3.58
C LYS A 9 15.02 11.42 -4.25
N TYR A 10 15.09 11.71 -5.55
CA TYR A 10 13.93 12.10 -6.35
C TYR A 10 12.98 10.90 -6.58
N ASN A 11 11.70 11.18 -6.75
CA ASN A 11 10.71 10.18 -7.18
C ASN A 11 11.10 9.62 -8.56
N ASP A 12 11.11 8.29 -8.71
CA ASP A 12 11.50 7.59 -9.93
C ASP A 12 10.72 8.08 -11.16
N GLN A 13 9.43 8.35 -10.98
CA GLN A 13 8.56 8.86 -12.05
C GLN A 13 9.02 10.23 -12.55
N ALA A 14 9.44 11.12 -11.64
CA ALA A 14 9.90 12.45 -12.02
C ALA A 14 11.22 12.37 -12.80
N VAL A 15 12.13 11.49 -12.40
CA VAL A 15 13.39 11.27 -13.14
C VAL A 15 13.09 10.76 -14.56
N MET A 16 12.27 9.72 -14.69
CA MET A 16 11.89 9.19 -16.01
C MET A 16 11.20 10.25 -16.88
N GLN A 17 10.36 11.12 -16.30
CA GLN A 17 9.73 12.22 -17.03
C GLN A 17 10.75 13.28 -17.49
N ILE A 18 11.74 13.63 -16.67
CA ILE A 18 12.81 14.58 -17.03
C ILE A 18 13.60 14.01 -18.23
N PHE A 19 13.98 12.73 -18.18
CA PHE A 19 14.69 12.07 -19.28
C PHE A 19 13.82 11.91 -20.53
N GLY A 20 12.52 11.68 -20.37
CA GLY A 20 11.56 11.65 -21.47
C GLY A 20 11.42 12.99 -22.22
N ARG A 21 11.90 14.09 -21.64
CA ARG A 21 11.98 15.42 -22.28
C ARG A 21 13.36 15.72 -22.89
N ALA A 22 14.33 14.81 -22.76
CA ALA A 22 15.67 15.02 -23.29
C ALA A 22 15.71 14.75 -24.80
N GLY A 23 15.75 15.82 -25.59
CA GLY A 23 15.84 15.77 -27.06
C GLY A 23 14.50 16.03 -27.75
N ARG A 24 14.54 16.67 -28.93
CA ARG A 24 13.34 16.96 -29.74
C ARG A 24 13.28 15.99 -30.93
N PRO A 25 12.22 15.17 -31.06
CA PRO A 25 12.15 14.11 -32.09
C PRO A 25 12.32 14.58 -33.54
N GLN A 26 11.98 15.83 -33.85
CA GLN A 26 12.05 16.36 -35.22
C GLN A 26 13.30 17.20 -35.52
N PHE A 27 14.04 17.65 -34.51
CA PHE A 27 15.11 18.65 -34.69
C PHE A 27 16.49 18.14 -34.28
N ASP A 28 16.57 17.28 -33.26
CA ASP A 28 17.83 16.85 -32.68
C ASP A 28 18.10 15.38 -33.06
N LYS A 29 19.33 15.05 -33.49
CA LYS A 29 19.73 13.67 -33.82
C LYS A 29 19.92 12.80 -32.58
N SER A 30 20.24 13.42 -31.44
CA SER A 30 20.43 12.80 -30.14
C SER A 30 20.04 13.77 -29.03
N GLY A 31 19.51 13.24 -27.92
CA GLY A 31 19.24 13.99 -26.69
C GLY A 31 20.21 13.58 -25.59
N GLU A 32 20.75 14.55 -24.87
CA GLU A 32 21.64 14.31 -23.73
C GLU A 32 20.97 14.75 -22.42
N GLY A 33 20.97 13.85 -21.43
CA GLY A 33 20.50 14.09 -20.07
C GLY A 33 21.59 13.75 -19.06
N ILE A 34 21.85 14.67 -18.13
CA ILE A 34 22.90 14.53 -17.11
C ILE A 34 22.25 14.50 -15.73
N ILE A 35 22.44 13.40 -14.99
CA ILE A 35 22.09 13.30 -13.56
C ILE A 35 23.33 13.59 -12.72
N ILE A 36 23.17 14.47 -11.73
CA ILE A 36 24.16 14.70 -10.69
C ILE A 36 23.60 14.14 -9.38
N THR A 37 24.28 13.13 -8.82
CA THR A 37 23.86 12.42 -7.60
C THR A 37 25.08 11.93 -6.81
N SER A 38 24.87 11.50 -5.57
CA SER A 38 25.90 10.87 -4.74
C SER A 38 26.25 9.47 -5.26
N HIS A 39 27.49 9.03 -5.02
CA HIS A 39 27.99 7.74 -5.51
C HIS A 39 27.12 6.56 -5.06
N ASP A 40 26.62 6.58 -3.82
CA ASP A 40 25.83 5.50 -3.23
C ASP A 40 24.52 5.22 -3.99
N ILE A 41 23.93 6.23 -4.64
CA ILE A 41 22.64 6.15 -5.33
C ILE A 41 22.83 6.01 -6.85
N LEU A 42 24.06 6.15 -7.35
CA LEU A 42 24.36 6.06 -8.78
C LEU A 42 23.90 4.73 -9.39
N ALA A 43 24.22 3.62 -8.72
CA ALA A 43 23.83 2.28 -9.19
C ALA A 43 22.30 2.10 -9.28
N TYR A 44 21.55 2.74 -8.39
CA TYR A 44 20.09 2.72 -8.43
C TYR A 44 19.55 3.46 -9.66
N TYR A 45 20.02 4.68 -9.93
CA TYR A 45 19.57 5.47 -11.08
C TYR A 45 19.99 4.85 -12.41
N LEU A 46 21.15 4.20 -12.48
CA LEU A 46 21.55 3.43 -13.67
C LEU A 46 20.53 2.31 -13.95
N ARG A 47 20.19 1.49 -12.94
CA ARG A 47 19.18 0.44 -13.07
C ARG A 47 17.79 0.97 -13.41
N LEU A 48 17.44 2.15 -12.90
CA LEU A 48 16.17 2.81 -13.22
C LEU A 48 16.10 3.16 -14.72
N LEU A 49 17.16 3.76 -15.27
CA LEU A 49 17.22 4.19 -16.67
C LEU A 49 17.33 3.02 -17.65
N THR A 50 18.02 1.93 -17.26
CA THR A 50 18.11 0.71 -18.07
C THR A 50 16.88 -0.19 -17.97
N SER A 51 15.82 0.24 -17.26
CA SER A 51 14.59 -0.53 -17.03
C SER A 51 14.79 -1.87 -16.31
N GLU A 52 15.81 -1.95 -15.45
CA GLU A 52 16.16 -3.17 -14.69
C GLU A 52 15.48 -3.25 -13.30
N LEU A 53 14.73 -2.22 -12.90
CA LEU A 53 14.04 -2.21 -11.61
C LEU A 53 12.66 -2.87 -11.74
N PRO A 54 12.40 -4.02 -11.06
CA PRO A 54 11.09 -4.62 -11.05
C PRO A 54 10.11 -3.72 -10.30
N ILE A 55 8.93 -3.51 -10.89
CA ILE A 55 7.83 -2.79 -10.22
C ILE A 55 7.18 -3.75 -9.23
N GLU A 56 7.21 -3.40 -7.95
CA GLU A 56 6.61 -4.18 -6.86
C GLU A 56 5.45 -3.43 -6.21
N SER A 57 4.46 -4.20 -5.72
CA SER A 57 3.31 -3.64 -5.02
C SER A 57 3.66 -3.17 -3.61
N GLN A 58 3.24 -1.95 -3.25
CA GLN A 58 3.28 -1.38 -1.89
C GLN A 58 1.94 -1.51 -1.14
N PHE A 59 1.00 -2.29 -1.67
CA PHE A 59 -0.38 -2.33 -1.20
C PHE A 59 -0.53 -2.88 0.23
N ILE A 60 0.42 -3.68 0.72
CA ILE A 60 0.41 -4.23 2.08
C ILE A 60 0.29 -3.12 3.14
N ASN A 61 1.01 -2.00 2.95
CA ASN A 61 1.02 -0.90 3.91
C ASN A 61 -0.34 -0.21 4.03
N SER A 62 -1.08 -0.13 2.92
CA SER A 62 -2.39 0.51 2.84
C SER A 62 -3.55 -0.50 2.89
N LEU A 63 -3.28 -1.78 3.15
CA LEU A 63 -4.29 -2.85 3.07
C LEU A 63 -5.46 -2.59 4.04
N LYS A 64 -5.15 -2.16 5.26
CA LYS A 64 -6.14 -1.88 6.32
C LYS A 64 -7.12 -0.78 5.88
N ASP A 65 -6.59 0.33 5.37
CA ASP A 65 -7.40 1.47 4.95
C ASP A 65 -8.30 1.12 3.75
N ASN A 66 -7.72 0.42 2.76
CA ASN A 66 -8.48 -0.01 1.58
C ASN A 66 -9.55 -1.05 1.93
N GLN A 67 -9.26 -2.00 2.83
CA GLN A 67 -10.25 -2.96 3.30
C GLN A 67 -11.40 -2.27 4.05
N ASN A 68 -11.10 -1.29 4.91
CA ASN A 68 -12.13 -0.50 5.59
C ASN A 68 -13.01 0.24 4.58
N ALA A 69 -12.43 0.78 3.51
CA ALA A 69 -13.19 1.47 2.46
C ALA A 69 -14.16 0.54 1.74
N GLU A 70 -13.73 -0.66 1.36
CA GLU A 70 -14.61 -1.64 0.71
C GLU A 70 -15.75 -2.12 1.63
N VAL A 71 -15.48 -2.25 2.92
CA VAL A 71 -16.49 -2.58 3.93
C VAL A 71 -17.45 -1.41 4.15
N ALA A 72 -16.98 -0.17 4.12
CA ALA A 72 -17.83 1.03 4.20
C ALA A 72 -18.74 1.18 2.98
N LEU A 73 -18.24 0.85 1.78
CA LEU A 73 -19.00 0.79 0.53
C LEU A 73 -19.95 -0.42 0.45
N ARG A 74 -19.82 -1.39 1.37
CA ARG A 74 -20.54 -2.67 1.39
C ARG A 74 -20.27 -3.58 0.19
N THR A 75 -19.17 -3.34 -0.54
CA THR A 75 -18.69 -4.25 -1.59
C THR A 75 -18.20 -5.57 -0.99
N VAL A 76 -17.57 -5.48 0.18
CA VAL A 76 -16.97 -6.61 0.90
C VAL A 76 -17.63 -6.72 2.26
N THR A 77 -18.31 -7.85 2.51
CA THR A 77 -19.08 -8.09 3.74
C THR A 77 -18.53 -9.23 4.58
N ASN A 78 -17.71 -10.09 3.99
CA ASN A 78 -17.15 -11.25 4.65
C ASN A 78 -15.72 -11.56 4.20
N VAL A 79 -15.03 -12.42 4.95
CA VAL A 79 -13.62 -12.80 4.69
C VAL A 79 -13.46 -13.44 3.31
N LYS A 80 -14.44 -14.20 2.82
CA LYS A 80 -14.35 -14.85 1.50
C LYS A 80 -14.37 -13.81 0.38
N GLU A 81 -15.28 -12.84 0.45
CA GLU A 81 -15.35 -11.70 -0.46
C GLU A 81 -14.08 -10.84 -0.39
N ALA A 82 -13.54 -10.60 0.82
CA ALA A 82 -12.29 -9.88 0.97
C ALA A 82 -11.10 -10.62 0.33
N CYS A 83 -11.05 -11.94 0.43
CA CYS A 83 -10.03 -12.74 -0.26
C CYS A 83 -10.18 -12.66 -1.78
N ALA A 84 -11.41 -12.69 -2.30
CA ALA A 84 -11.68 -12.51 -3.72
C ALA A 84 -11.26 -11.11 -4.20
N TRP A 85 -11.62 -10.06 -3.46
CA TRP A 85 -11.18 -8.69 -3.69
C TRP A 85 -9.65 -8.56 -3.73
N LEU A 86 -8.96 -9.13 -2.74
CA LEU A 86 -7.49 -9.15 -2.71
C LEU A 86 -6.91 -9.87 -3.93
N GLY A 87 -7.59 -10.91 -4.43
CA GLY A 87 -7.23 -11.64 -5.64
C GLY A 87 -7.21 -10.80 -6.92
N TYR A 88 -8.02 -9.73 -7.00
CA TYR A 88 -8.02 -8.82 -8.14
C TYR A 88 -6.90 -7.78 -8.10
N THR A 89 -6.21 -7.64 -6.97
CA THR A 89 -5.18 -6.61 -6.80
C THR A 89 -3.86 -6.96 -7.49
N TYR A 90 -3.07 -5.92 -7.81
CA TYR A 90 -1.71 -6.09 -8.31
C TYR A 90 -0.81 -6.83 -7.31
N LEU A 91 -1.06 -6.65 -6.00
CA LEU A 91 -0.33 -7.34 -4.94
C LEU A 91 -0.40 -8.85 -5.10
N PHE A 92 -1.60 -9.41 -5.31
CA PHE A 92 -1.76 -10.85 -5.45
C PHE A 92 -1.02 -11.42 -6.66
N ARG A 93 -1.05 -10.70 -7.79
CA ARG A 93 -0.27 -11.09 -8.97
C ARG A 93 1.24 -11.10 -8.69
N ARG A 94 1.75 -10.10 -7.95
CA ARG A 94 3.18 -10.03 -7.58
C ARG A 94 3.59 -11.07 -6.55
N MET A 95 2.74 -11.38 -5.56
CA MET A 95 2.99 -12.45 -4.59
C MET A 95 3.16 -13.81 -5.26
N LYS A 96 2.44 -14.08 -6.35
CA LYS A 96 2.60 -15.32 -7.13
C LYS A 96 3.88 -15.36 -7.96
N MET A 97 4.30 -14.23 -8.51
CA MET A 97 5.48 -14.16 -9.38
C MET A 97 6.80 -14.08 -8.58
N ASN A 98 6.80 -13.37 -7.46
CA ASN A 98 7.96 -13.14 -6.62
C ASN A 98 7.60 -13.27 -5.11
N PRO A 99 7.29 -14.48 -4.62
CA PRO A 99 6.82 -14.70 -3.25
C PRO A 99 7.83 -14.25 -2.18
N LEU A 100 9.13 -14.40 -2.45
CA LEU A 100 10.20 -14.03 -1.52
C LEU A 100 10.21 -12.55 -1.16
N ALA A 101 9.91 -11.66 -2.13
CA ALA A 101 9.84 -10.22 -1.89
C ALA A 101 8.70 -9.83 -0.91
N TYR A 102 7.73 -10.72 -0.72
CA TYR A 102 6.59 -10.52 0.17
C TYR A 102 6.69 -11.36 1.46
N GLY A 103 7.86 -11.93 1.76
CA GLY A 103 8.08 -12.74 2.96
C GLY A 103 7.28 -14.04 2.95
N ILE A 104 7.05 -14.63 1.77
CA ILE A 104 6.44 -15.96 1.61
C ILE A 104 7.56 -16.94 1.28
N GLY A 105 7.77 -17.94 2.15
CA GLY A 105 8.79 -18.96 1.94
C GLY A 105 8.43 -19.90 0.78
N TRP A 106 9.43 -20.55 0.18
CA TRP A 106 9.19 -21.55 -0.87
C TRP A 106 8.33 -22.72 -0.39
N ASP A 107 8.50 -23.13 0.87
CA ASP A 107 7.71 -24.20 1.48
C ASP A 107 6.22 -23.84 1.54
N GLU A 108 5.88 -22.57 1.84
CA GLU A 108 4.50 -22.08 1.84
C GLU A 108 3.90 -22.09 0.42
N VAL A 109 4.68 -21.74 -0.60
CA VAL A 109 4.23 -21.73 -1.99
C VAL A 109 4.00 -23.15 -2.51
N ILE A 110 4.84 -24.10 -2.12
CA ILE A 110 4.68 -25.52 -2.49
C ILE A 110 3.45 -26.10 -1.81
N ALA A 111 3.22 -25.77 -0.54
CA ALA A 111 2.05 -26.23 0.21
C ALA A 111 0.73 -25.59 -0.27
N ASP A 112 0.75 -24.31 -0.65
CA ASP A 112 -0.40 -23.59 -1.17
C ASP A 112 -0.05 -22.76 -2.42
N PRO A 113 -0.04 -23.38 -3.62
CA PRO A 113 0.23 -22.68 -4.88
C PRO A 113 -0.80 -21.58 -5.20
N SER A 114 -2.00 -21.66 -4.60
CA SER A 114 -3.05 -20.68 -4.80
C SER A 114 -2.89 -19.44 -3.91
N LEU A 115 -2.06 -19.52 -2.87
CA LEU A 115 -1.87 -18.54 -1.80
C LEU A 115 -3.15 -18.17 -1.04
N SER A 116 -4.16 -19.05 -1.07
CA SER A 116 -5.45 -18.86 -0.40
C SER A 116 -5.32 -18.69 1.11
N LEU A 117 -4.44 -19.45 1.76
CA LEU A 117 -4.17 -19.38 3.19
C LEU A 117 -3.51 -18.05 3.54
N LYS A 118 -2.53 -17.61 2.74
CA LYS A 118 -1.85 -16.33 2.93
C LYS A 118 -2.81 -15.14 2.75
N GLN A 119 -3.67 -15.19 1.74
CA GLN A 119 -4.71 -14.17 1.53
C GLN A 119 -5.64 -14.08 2.74
N ARG A 120 -6.12 -15.22 3.24
CA ARG A 120 -6.98 -15.25 4.41
C ARG A 120 -6.27 -14.68 5.64
N ALA A 121 -5.01 -15.04 5.87
CA ALA A 121 -4.22 -14.50 6.98
C ALA A 121 -4.10 -12.97 6.89
N LEU A 122 -3.72 -12.43 5.72
CA LEU A 122 -3.61 -10.98 5.51
C LEU A 122 -4.93 -10.24 5.76
N VAL A 123 -6.04 -10.77 5.24
CA VAL A 123 -7.38 -10.20 5.40
C VAL A 123 -7.83 -10.26 6.86
N SER A 124 -7.62 -11.38 7.54
CA SER A 124 -8.00 -11.57 8.94
C SER A 124 -7.17 -10.71 9.89
N ASP A 125 -5.86 -10.58 9.64
CA ASP A 125 -4.98 -9.73 10.44
C ASP A 125 -5.32 -8.25 10.28
N ALA A 126 -5.59 -7.81 9.05
CA ALA A 126 -6.06 -6.46 8.79
C ALA A 126 -7.44 -6.20 9.42
N ALA A 127 -8.37 -7.16 9.33
CA ALA A 127 -9.67 -7.07 9.98
C ALA A 127 -9.58 -6.97 11.51
N ARG A 128 -8.71 -7.77 12.14
CA ARG A 128 -8.45 -7.74 13.58
C ARG A 128 -7.85 -6.39 14.01
N ALA A 129 -6.94 -5.84 13.21
CA ALA A 129 -6.37 -4.51 13.47
C ALA A 129 -7.44 -3.40 13.40
N LEU A 130 -8.31 -3.45 12.38
CA LEU A 130 -9.42 -2.50 12.20
C LEU A 130 -10.47 -2.59 13.31
N ASP A 131 -10.76 -3.80 13.80
CA ASP A 131 -11.67 -4.00 14.94
C ASP A 131 -11.10 -3.46 16.26
N LYS A 132 -9.80 -3.67 16.49
CA LYS A 132 -9.08 -3.06 17.62
C LYS A 132 -9.17 -1.52 17.60
N ALA A 133 -9.02 -0.91 16.43
CA ALA A 133 -9.17 0.53 16.23
C ALA A 133 -10.63 1.00 16.14
N LYS A 134 -11.61 0.11 16.36
CA LYS A 134 -13.05 0.40 16.31
C LYS A 134 -13.54 1.01 14.99
N MET A 135 -12.80 0.83 13.90
CA MET A 135 -13.22 1.28 12.56
C MET A 135 -14.20 0.28 11.93
N MET A 136 -14.03 -1.00 12.25
CA MET A 136 -14.88 -2.08 11.79
C MET A 136 -15.25 -2.97 12.99
N ARG A 137 -16.27 -3.81 12.86
CA ARG A 137 -16.51 -4.95 13.75
C ARG A 137 -16.25 -6.23 12.98
N PHE A 138 -15.44 -7.11 13.55
CA PHE A 138 -15.09 -8.38 12.93
C PHE A 138 -15.60 -9.54 13.79
N ASP A 139 -16.52 -10.34 13.25
CA ASP A 139 -16.92 -11.61 13.85
C ASP A 139 -16.02 -12.72 13.30
N GLU A 140 -15.08 -13.20 14.12
CA GLU A 140 -14.11 -14.22 13.71
C GLU A 140 -14.73 -15.61 13.53
N LYS A 141 -15.87 -15.90 14.19
CA LYS A 141 -16.55 -17.20 14.07
C LYS A 141 -17.28 -17.33 12.74
N ILE A 142 -17.99 -16.26 12.37
CA ILE A 142 -18.79 -16.23 11.15
C ILE A 142 -17.93 -15.76 9.96
N GLY A 143 -16.90 -14.96 10.22
CA GLY A 143 -16.07 -14.33 9.20
C GLY A 143 -16.73 -13.11 8.56
N ASN A 144 -17.64 -12.45 9.26
CA ASN A 144 -18.39 -11.29 8.76
C ASN A 144 -17.81 -9.97 9.26
N PHE A 145 -17.96 -8.94 8.42
CA PHE A 145 -17.56 -7.58 8.70
C PHE A 145 -18.78 -6.68 8.84
N TYR A 146 -18.77 -5.83 9.87
CA TYR A 146 -19.77 -4.78 10.03
C TYR A 146 -19.07 -3.43 10.10
N CYS A 147 -19.48 -2.51 9.23
CA CYS A 147 -18.95 -1.16 9.21
C CYS A 147 -19.46 -0.36 10.42
N THR A 148 -18.57 0.39 11.07
CA THR A 148 -18.94 1.34 12.12
C THR A 148 -18.99 2.76 11.56
N GLU A 149 -19.63 3.70 12.27
CA GLU A 149 -19.64 5.12 11.84
C GLU A 149 -18.22 5.71 11.80
N LEU A 150 -17.32 5.28 12.71
CA LEU A 150 -15.92 5.71 12.69
C LEU A 150 -15.20 5.22 11.42
N GLY A 151 -15.45 3.97 11.03
CA GLY A 151 -14.93 3.42 9.77
C GLY A 151 -15.47 4.14 8.54
N ARG A 152 -16.76 4.52 8.53
CA ARG A 152 -17.35 5.34 7.46
C ARG A 152 -16.69 6.71 7.36
N ILE A 153 -16.53 7.41 8.47
CA ILE A 153 -15.84 8.72 8.50
C ILE A 153 -14.39 8.55 7.99
N GLY A 154 -13.67 7.54 8.47
CA GLY A 154 -12.31 7.25 8.01
C GLY A 154 -12.22 7.01 6.51
N SER A 155 -13.18 6.25 5.95
CA SER A 155 -13.26 6.02 4.51
C SER A 155 -13.65 7.26 3.71
N HIS A 156 -14.59 8.08 4.20
CA HIS A 156 -15.07 9.26 3.47
C HIS A 156 -14.00 10.36 3.38
N PHE A 157 -13.19 10.52 4.42
CA PHE A 157 -12.17 11.56 4.51
C PHE A 157 -10.75 11.05 4.22
N TYR A 158 -10.59 9.79 3.78
CA TYR A 158 -9.28 9.17 3.52
C TYR A 158 -8.31 9.29 4.70
N ILE A 159 -8.82 9.07 5.92
CA ILE A 159 -8.02 9.13 7.13
C ILE A 159 -7.33 7.78 7.32
N GLN A 160 -6.01 7.80 7.49
CA GLN A 160 -5.22 6.61 7.76
C GLN A 160 -5.59 5.96 9.10
N TYR A 161 -5.55 4.63 9.12
CA TYR A 161 -5.75 3.78 10.28
C TYR A 161 -4.97 4.24 11.52
N SER A 162 -3.68 4.57 11.35
CA SER A 162 -2.81 5.02 12.43
C SER A 162 -3.29 6.32 13.08
N SER A 163 -3.83 7.24 12.28
CA SER A 163 -4.38 8.50 12.76
C SER A 163 -5.66 8.26 13.54
N VAL A 164 -6.52 7.35 13.09
CA VAL A 164 -7.76 6.98 13.81
C VAL A 164 -7.45 6.29 15.15
N GLU A 165 -6.43 5.42 15.19
CA GLU A 165 -5.95 4.82 16.44
C GLU A 165 -5.51 5.90 17.43
N THR A 166 -4.72 6.87 16.96
CA THR A 166 -4.27 8.02 17.76
C THR A 166 -5.45 8.88 18.26
N TYR A 167 -6.44 9.17 17.40
CA TYR A 167 -7.62 9.92 17.80
C TYR A 167 -8.44 9.20 18.86
N ASN A 168 -8.59 7.88 18.75
CA ASN A 168 -9.31 7.09 19.74
C ASN A 168 -8.63 7.10 21.12
N GLU A 169 -7.31 7.18 21.18
CA GLU A 169 -6.56 7.29 22.43
C GLU A 169 -6.69 8.69 23.05
N LEU A 170 -6.51 9.74 22.24
CA LEU A 170 -6.56 11.13 22.70
C LEU A 170 -7.97 11.60 23.08
N LEU A 171 -8.98 11.28 22.27
CA LEU A 171 -10.36 11.71 22.51
C LEU A 171 -10.97 11.05 23.75
N ARG A 172 -10.52 9.84 24.13
CA ARG A 172 -10.93 9.19 25.39
C ARG A 172 -10.51 10.00 26.61
N CYS A 173 -9.37 10.70 26.56
CA CYS A 173 -8.86 11.49 27.67
C CYS A 173 -9.73 12.72 27.96
N HIS A 174 -10.24 13.38 26.91
CA HIS A 174 -10.99 14.63 27.06
C HIS A 174 -12.40 14.46 27.65
N TYR A 175 -13.06 13.32 27.43
CA TYR A 175 -14.39 13.07 28.00
C TYR A 175 -14.36 12.90 29.53
N PHE A 176 -13.26 12.40 30.10
CA PHE A 176 -13.14 12.25 31.55
C PHE A 176 -12.86 13.57 32.26
N THR A 177 -12.11 14.51 31.64
CA THR A 177 -11.78 15.79 32.27
C THR A 177 -12.95 16.76 32.41
N TYR A 178 -14.01 16.64 31.61
CA TYR A 178 -15.19 17.52 31.71
C TYR A 178 -16.35 16.93 32.53
N LEU A 179 -16.27 15.66 32.94
CA LEU A 179 -17.26 15.00 33.80
C LEU A 179 -16.78 14.85 35.26
N SER A 180 -15.57 15.31 35.56
CA SER A 180 -14.95 15.28 36.90
C SER A 180 -14.61 16.67 37.45
N ALA A 181 -15.18 17.73 36.85
CA ALA A 181 -15.13 19.11 37.33
C ALA A 181 -16.54 19.63 37.63
#